data_AF-A0A257ZFQ6-F1
#
_entry.id   AF-A0A257ZFQ6-F1
#
_cell.length_a   1.000
_cell.length_b   1.000
_cell.length_c   1.000
_cell.angle_alpha   90.00
_cell.angle_beta   90.00
_cell.angle_gamma   90.00
#
_symmetry.space_group_name_H-M   'P 1'
#
loop_
_entity.id
_entity.type
_entity.pdbx_description
1 polymer ?
#
loop_
_entity_poly.entity_id
_entity_poly.type
_entity_poly.pdbx_seq_one_letter_code
_entity_poly.pdbx_strand_id
1 'polypeptide(L)'
;MQGSSFTAASGSTIQAGDGTAQGSYGTLTFQPATGAGALDFQTGSTIVLGINPGGTSDLLNIAGTGSTTLLFNGNLTVTASAFTPTDSETFNLIDWSGLSSDPTFASQFTFTGFLIGNGDEAPGLDLPDLSGTGFYWDISNLTVNGTILLVPEPSRFMLLGLSLAMLLFRRRR
;
A
#
# COMPACT_ATOMS: atom_id res chain seq x y z
N MET A 1 8.34 -18.55 -0.26
CA MET A 1 9.46 -19.17 0.47
C MET A 1 8.92 -19.98 1.64
N GLN A 2 9.51 -21.16 1.89
CA GLN A 2 9.16 -22.01 3.02
C GLN A 2 10.41 -22.23 3.88
N GLY A 3 10.46 -21.58 5.04
CA GLY A 3 11.56 -21.64 5.99
C GLY A 3 11.06 -21.28 7.38
N SER A 4 11.73 -21.71 8.44
CA SER A 4 11.33 -21.37 9.82
C SER A 4 11.45 -19.87 10.12
N SER A 5 12.28 -19.14 9.37
CA SER A 5 12.40 -17.70 9.51
C SER A 5 12.84 -17.09 8.19
N PHE A 6 12.52 -15.81 8.01
CA PHE A 6 13.02 -15.00 6.92
C PHE A 6 13.45 -13.64 7.46
N THR A 7 14.57 -13.14 6.96
CA THR A 7 15.07 -11.82 7.28
C THR A 7 15.43 -11.09 6.00
N ALA A 8 14.75 -9.97 5.74
CA ALA A 8 15.20 -8.98 4.77
C ALA A 8 16.21 -8.08 5.45
N ALA A 9 17.51 -8.39 5.29
CA ALA A 9 18.57 -7.60 5.89
C ALA A 9 18.63 -6.18 5.30
N SER A 10 19.24 -5.24 6.02
CA SER A 10 19.49 -3.89 5.50
C SER A 10 20.22 -3.93 4.15
N GLY A 11 19.75 -3.15 3.18
CA GLY A 11 20.25 -3.13 1.80
C GLY A 11 19.66 -4.21 0.88
N SER A 12 18.85 -5.14 1.40
CA SER A 12 18.14 -6.10 0.55
C SER A 12 16.97 -5.45 -0.19
N THR A 13 16.72 -5.93 -1.40
CA THR A 13 15.51 -5.57 -2.16
C THR A 13 14.72 -6.84 -2.44
N ILE A 14 13.43 -6.80 -2.14
CA ILE A 14 12.49 -7.89 -2.34
C ILE A 14 11.44 -7.40 -3.33
N GLN A 15 11.22 -8.16 -4.40
CA GLN A 15 10.19 -7.89 -5.39
C GLN A 15 9.17 -9.02 -5.33
N ALA A 16 7.89 -8.69 -5.23
CA ALA A 16 6.85 -9.71 -5.15
C ALA A 16 6.47 -10.28 -6.54
N GLY A 17 6.65 -9.48 -7.59
CA GLY A 17 6.56 -9.89 -9.00
C GLY A 17 7.88 -10.37 -9.60
N ASP A 18 7.89 -10.61 -10.92
CA ASP A 18 9.09 -11.06 -11.66
C ASP A 18 10.04 -9.92 -12.08
N GLY A 19 9.78 -8.70 -11.61
CA GLY A 19 10.56 -7.51 -11.90
C GLY A 19 9.91 -6.22 -11.40
N THR A 20 10.32 -5.09 -12.00
CA THR A 20 9.78 -3.75 -11.72
C THR A 20 8.85 -3.21 -12.82
N ALA A 21 8.49 -4.04 -13.81
CA ALA A 21 7.68 -3.63 -14.95
C ALA A 21 6.18 -3.69 -14.64
N GLN A 22 5.38 -2.70 -15.07
CA GLN A 22 3.93 -2.88 -15.12
C GLN A 22 3.56 -4.04 -16.04
N GLY A 23 2.60 -4.84 -15.60
CA GLY A 23 2.19 -6.07 -16.27
C GLY A 23 2.82 -7.32 -15.68
N SER A 24 3.88 -7.18 -14.88
CA SER A 24 4.40 -8.25 -14.04
C SER A 24 3.82 -8.12 -12.65
N TYR A 25 2.80 -8.92 -12.37
CA TYR A 25 2.14 -8.95 -11.07
C TYR A 25 2.18 -10.37 -10.51
N GLY A 26 2.55 -10.50 -9.25
CA GLY A 26 2.73 -11.77 -8.59
C GLY A 26 2.39 -11.71 -7.11
N THR A 27 2.21 -12.89 -6.53
CA THR A 27 2.09 -13.04 -5.08
C THR A 27 3.34 -13.69 -4.54
N LEU A 28 4.12 -12.94 -3.76
CA LEU A 28 5.22 -13.51 -2.99
C LEU A 28 4.70 -13.96 -1.63
N THR A 29 4.60 -15.28 -1.46
CA THR A 29 4.13 -15.88 -0.21
C THR A 29 5.29 -16.27 0.70
N PHE A 30 5.25 -15.79 1.94
CA PHE A 30 6.04 -16.29 3.06
C PHE A 30 5.17 -17.20 3.92
N GLN A 31 5.57 -18.47 4.02
CA GLN A 31 4.87 -19.47 4.80
C GLN A 31 5.88 -20.29 5.58
N PRO A 32 5.91 -20.22 6.92
CA PRO A 32 6.76 -21.10 7.71
C PRO A 32 6.43 -22.57 7.41
N ALA A 33 7.48 -23.39 7.21
CA ALA A 33 7.32 -24.78 6.79
C ALA A 33 6.67 -25.66 7.88
N THR A 34 6.95 -25.38 9.14
CA THR A 34 6.33 -26.05 10.31
C THR A 34 6.38 -25.15 11.53
N GLY A 35 5.33 -25.19 12.37
CA GLY A 35 5.35 -24.60 13.70
C GLY A 35 5.39 -23.07 13.67
N ALA A 36 6.32 -22.49 14.43
CA ALA A 36 6.53 -21.04 14.57
C ALA A 36 7.49 -20.50 13.51
N GLY A 37 7.34 -19.23 13.14
CA GLY A 37 8.34 -18.54 12.34
C GLY A 37 8.49 -17.07 12.64
N ALA A 38 9.64 -16.51 12.28
CA ALA A 38 9.93 -15.09 12.43
C ALA A 38 10.18 -14.49 11.05
N LEU A 39 9.36 -13.49 10.69
CA LEU A 39 9.52 -12.70 9.46
C LEU A 39 9.94 -11.30 9.87
N ASP A 40 11.17 -10.93 9.51
CA ASP A 40 11.77 -9.65 9.90
C ASP A 40 12.24 -8.89 8.65
N PHE A 41 11.49 -7.84 8.29
CA PHE A 41 11.92 -6.89 7.28
C PHE A 41 12.65 -5.77 7.99
N GLN A 42 13.99 -5.79 7.96
CA GLN A 42 14.80 -4.88 8.76
C GLN A 42 14.85 -3.48 8.15
N THR A 43 15.15 -2.48 8.98
CA THR A 43 15.37 -1.11 8.52
C THR A 43 16.44 -1.05 7.43
N GLY A 44 16.13 -0.34 6.34
CA GLY A 44 16.97 -0.24 5.16
C GLY A 44 16.83 -1.41 4.17
N SER A 45 15.99 -2.41 4.43
CA SER A 45 15.46 -3.27 3.36
C SER A 45 14.36 -2.56 2.59
N THR A 46 14.14 -2.95 1.34
CA THR A 46 13.07 -2.38 0.49
C THR A 46 12.23 -3.51 -0.11
N ILE A 47 10.91 -3.40 0.04
CA ILE A 47 9.93 -4.21 -0.64
C ILE A 47 9.39 -3.38 -1.81
N VAL A 48 9.38 -3.96 -3.02
CA VAL A 48 8.85 -3.32 -4.22
C VAL A 48 7.63 -4.11 -4.69
N LEU A 49 6.50 -3.40 -4.86
CA LEU A 49 5.23 -3.94 -5.36
C LEU A 49 4.77 -3.12 -6.56
N GLY A 50 4.46 -3.78 -7.68
CA GLY A 50 3.85 -3.16 -8.85
C GLY A 50 2.32 -3.05 -8.72
N ILE A 51 1.74 -1.96 -9.24
CA ILE A 51 0.29 -1.81 -9.38
C ILE A 51 -0.10 -1.44 -10.82
N ASN A 52 -1.34 -1.75 -11.20
CA ASN A 52 -1.97 -1.34 -12.45
C ASN A 52 -3.29 -0.63 -12.16
N PRO A 53 -3.60 0.52 -12.78
CA PRO A 53 -4.98 0.98 -12.87
C PRO A 53 -5.87 -0.11 -13.48
N GLY A 54 -6.92 -0.53 -12.77
CA GLY A 54 -7.87 -1.54 -13.25
C GLY A 54 -7.73 -2.95 -12.65
N GLY A 55 -7.01 -3.11 -11.54
CA GLY A 55 -7.30 -4.14 -10.53
C GLY A 55 -6.15 -5.08 -10.21
N THR A 56 -5.11 -5.12 -11.03
CA THR A 56 -3.98 -6.06 -10.82
C THR A 56 -2.84 -5.39 -10.07
N SER A 57 -2.40 -6.01 -8.99
CA SER A 57 -1.23 -5.60 -8.22
C SER A 57 -0.39 -6.79 -7.78
N ASP A 58 0.87 -6.53 -7.48
CA ASP A 58 1.67 -7.40 -6.65
C ASP A 58 1.06 -7.53 -5.26
N LEU A 59 1.28 -8.69 -4.64
CA LEU A 59 0.88 -8.98 -3.27
C LEU A 59 2.05 -9.60 -2.50
N LEU A 60 2.41 -8.98 -1.37
CA LEU A 60 3.21 -9.61 -0.35
C LEU A 60 2.29 -10.38 0.60
N ASN A 61 2.25 -11.70 0.48
CA ASN A 61 1.39 -12.55 1.30
C ASN A 61 2.19 -13.22 2.43
N ILE A 62 1.70 -13.08 3.66
CA ILE A 62 2.30 -13.63 4.86
C ILE A 62 1.30 -14.61 5.47
N ALA A 63 1.50 -15.88 5.13
CA ALA A 63 0.68 -16.96 5.63
C ALA A 63 1.39 -17.59 6.83
N GLY A 64 1.06 -17.12 8.03
CA GLY A 64 1.60 -17.63 9.28
C GLY A 64 1.01 -19.00 9.65
N THR A 65 1.78 -19.78 10.41
CA THR A 65 1.27 -20.95 11.15
C THR A 65 1.70 -20.84 12.61
N GLY A 66 0.86 -21.31 13.54
CA GLY A 66 1.23 -21.40 14.96
C GLY A 66 1.63 -20.05 15.57
N SER A 67 2.88 -19.93 16.02
CA SER A 67 3.42 -18.74 16.71
C SER A 67 4.23 -17.83 15.78
N THR A 68 3.72 -17.55 14.58
CA THR A 68 4.44 -16.71 13.61
C THR A 68 4.37 -15.24 13.98
N THR A 69 5.51 -14.53 13.94
CA THR A 69 5.61 -13.09 14.15
C THR A 69 6.05 -12.36 12.89
N LEU A 70 5.59 -11.11 12.75
CA LEU A 70 5.94 -10.21 11.66
C LEU A 70 6.42 -8.87 12.19
N LEU A 71 7.67 -8.53 11.89
CA LEU A 71 8.24 -7.20 12.07
C LEU A 71 8.47 -6.56 10.70
N PHE A 72 7.77 -5.45 10.44
CA PHE A 72 7.85 -4.70 9.19
C PHE A 72 8.53 -3.35 9.43
N ASN A 73 9.87 -3.35 9.38
CA ASN A 73 10.70 -2.15 9.53
C ASN A 73 11.35 -1.69 8.23
N GLY A 74 11.16 -2.44 7.15
CA GLY A 74 11.63 -2.11 5.81
C GLY A 74 10.81 -1.00 5.15
N ASN A 75 11.32 -0.52 4.03
CA ASN A 75 10.61 0.42 3.17
C ASN A 75 9.65 -0.32 2.25
N LEU A 76 8.53 0.31 1.91
CA LEU A 76 7.57 -0.15 0.91
C LEU A 76 7.56 0.84 -0.25
N THR A 77 7.93 0.36 -1.43
CA THR A 77 7.88 1.12 -2.67
C THR A 77 6.83 0.52 -3.57
N VAL A 78 5.80 1.30 -3.87
CA VAL A 78 4.74 0.92 -4.81
C VAL A 78 5.04 1.57 -6.14
N THR A 79 5.17 0.77 -7.20
CA THR A 79 5.59 1.23 -8.52
C THR A 79 4.50 1.08 -9.57
N ALA A 80 4.49 2.03 -10.49
CA ALA A 80 3.64 2.04 -11.66
C ALA A 80 4.39 2.79 -12.78
N SER A 81 4.72 2.13 -13.89
CA SER A 81 5.41 2.79 -15.02
C SER A 81 4.57 3.87 -15.71
N ALA A 82 3.24 3.76 -15.64
CA ALA A 82 2.30 4.82 -15.97
C ALA A 82 1.04 4.66 -15.10
N PHE A 83 0.71 5.66 -14.29
CA PHE A 83 -0.47 5.62 -13.45
C PHE A 83 -1.39 6.79 -13.81
N THR A 84 -2.49 6.49 -14.52
CA THR A 84 -3.52 7.49 -14.84
C THR A 84 -4.87 6.91 -14.43
N PRO A 85 -5.28 7.16 -13.18
CA PRO A 85 -6.51 6.59 -12.69
C PRO A 85 -7.73 7.23 -13.32
N THR A 86 -8.77 6.43 -13.48
CA THR A 86 -10.04 6.86 -14.07
C THR A 86 -11.21 6.74 -13.09
N ASP A 87 -11.10 5.85 -12.10
CA ASP A 87 -12.09 5.60 -11.06
C ASP A 87 -11.41 5.32 -9.70
N SER A 88 -12.20 5.31 -8.64
CA SER A 88 -11.73 4.87 -7.32
C SER A 88 -11.39 3.39 -7.33
N GLU A 89 -10.32 3.02 -6.64
CA GLU A 89 -9.79 1.66 -6.66
C GLU A 89 -9.24 1.26 -5.29
N THR A 90 -9.09 -0.04 -5.05
CA THR A 90 -8.45 -0.55 -3.82
C THR A 90 -7.36 -1.54 -4.22
N PHE A 91 -6.16 -1.32 -3.72
CA PHE A 91 -5.03 -2.20 -3.92
C PHE A 91 -4.73 -2.94 -2.61
N ASN A 92 -4.73 -4.26 -2.68
CA ASN A 92 -4.26 -5.09 -1.58
C ASN A 92 -2.76 -5.37 -1.78
N LEU A 93 -1.94 -4.75 -0.96
CA LEU A 93 -0.48 -4.78 -1.11
C LEU A 93 0.17 -5.81 -0.21
N ILE A 94 -0.35 -5.96 1.01
CA ILE A 94 0.19 -6.87 2.01
C ILE A 94 -0.97 -7.63 2.63
N ASP A 95 -0.89 -8.95 2.66
CA ASP A 95 -1.83 -9.78 3.40
C ASP A 95 -1.07 -10.50 4.52
N TRP A 96 -1.73 -10.64 5.66
CA TRP A 96 -1.21 -11.43 6.77
C TRP A 96 -2.32 -12.21 7.45
N SER A 97 -2.04 -13.48 7.70
CA SER A 97 -2.93 -14.38 8.43
C SER A 97 -2.13 -15.33 9.29
N GLY A 98 -2.77 -15.96 10.29
CA GLY A 98 -2.14 -16.99 11.12
C GLY A 98 -0.94 -16.51 11.95
N LEU A 99 -0.84 -15.20 12.21
CA LEU A 99 0.15 -14.63 13.12
C LEU A 99 -0.28 -14.81 14.59
N SER A 100 0.68 -14.87 15.50
CA SER A 100 0.39 -14.92 16.95
C SER A 100 -0.06 -13.58 17.54
N SER A 101 0.19 -12.49 16.83
CA SER A 101 -0.17 -11.12 17.18
C SER A 101 -0.27 -10.29 15.90
N ASP A 102 -0.87 -9.11 16.01
CA ASP A 102 -0.86 -8.13 14.91
C ASP A 102 0.59 -7.80 14.50
N PRO A 103 0.85 -7.51 13.21
CA PRO A 103 2.16 -7.07 12.75
C PRO A 103 2.64 -5.83 13.49
N THR A 104 3.96 -5.75 13.69
CA THR A 104 4.59 -4.51 14.17
C THR A 104 5.16 -3.75 12.98
N PHE A 105 4.65 -2.55 12.73
CA PHE A 105 5.18 -1.64 11.70
C PHE A 105 6.13 -0.60 12.32
N ALA A 106 7.17 -0.21 11.59
CA ALA A 106 8.08 0.85 12.00
C ALA A 106 7.37 2.21 12.12
N SER A 107 7.99 3.12 12.88
CA SER A 107 7.46 4.46 13.16
C SER A 107 7.24 5.33 11.92
N GLN A 108 7.89 5.01 10.80
CA GLN A 108 7.63 5.69 9.53
C GLN A 108 6.22 5.45 8.98
N PHE A 109 5.55 4.36 9.35
CA PHE A 109 4.16 4.09 8.95
C PHE A 109 3.12 4.69 9.91
N THR A 110 3.50 5.67 10.73
CA THR A 110 2.59 6.31 11.70
C THR A 110 1.67 7.35 11.07
N PHE A 111 2.04 7.91 9.92
CA PHE A 111 1.15 8.78 9.17
C PHE A 111 0.02 7.95 8.54
N THR A 112 -1.21 8.44 8.67
CA THR A 112 -2.42 7.84 8.08
C THR A 112 -3.26 8.95 7.45
N GLY A 113 -3.95 8.64 6.35
CA GLY A 113 -4.79 9.58 5.62
C GLY A 113 -4.41 9.71 4.15
N PHE A 114 -4.61 10.90 3.58
CA PHE A 114 -4.48 11.15 2.15
C PHE A 114 -3.08 11.63 1.75
N LEU A 115 -2.53 11.05 0.68
CA LEU A 115 -1.23 11.38 0.07
C LEU A 115 -1.34 11.55 -1.45
N ILE A 116 -0.37 12.24 -2.05
CA ILE A 116 -0.31 12.47 -3.49
C ILE A 116 0.67 11.51 -4.17
N GLY A 117 1.69 10.95 -3.52
CA GLY A 117 2.69 10.12 -4.22
C GLY A 117 3.89 10.91 -4.73
N ASN A 118 4.08 12.15 -4.26
CA ASN A 118 5.11 13.05 -4.79
C ASN A 118 6.29 13.25 -3.83
N GLY A 119 6.54 12.26 -2.97
CA GLY A 119 7.49 12.35 -1.88
C GLY A 119 6.93 13.05 -0.63
N ASP A 120 5.60 13.22 -0.57
CA ASP A 120 4.88 13.65 0.63
C ASP A 120 4.67 12.51 1.64
N GLU A 121 4.98 11.29 1.23
CA GLU A 121 5.01 10.10 2.06
C GLU A 121 6.01 10.20 3.22
N ALA A 122 5.70 9.51 4.32
CA ALA A 122 6.64 9.35 5.42
C ALA A 122 7.89 8.53 5.00
N PRO A 123 9.06 8.71 5.66
CA PRO A 123 10.31 8.09 5.23
C PRO A 123 10.25 6.55 5.20
N GLY A 124 10.04 5.96 4.02
CA GLY A 124 9.96 4.50 3.87
C GLY A 124 8.64 4.00 3.30
N LEU A 125 7.69 4.87 2.97
CA LEU A 125 6.66 4.59 1.98
C LEU A 125 6.96 5.43 0.74
N ASP A 126 6.82 4.84 -0.45
CA ASP A 126 6.95 5.53 -1.73
C ASP A 126 5.79 5.08 -2.62
N LEU A 127 5.02 6.01 -3.15
CA LEU A 127 3.80 5.76 -3.91
C LEU A 127 3.88 6.48 -5.27
N PRO A 128 3.16 6.01 -6.31
CA PRO A 128 3.13 6.71 -7.59
C PRO A 128 2.49 8.11 -7.47
N ASP A 129 3.11 9.11 -8.09
CA ASP A 129 2.60 10.48 -8.11
C ASP A 129 1.25 10.60 -8.83
N LEU A 130 0.25 11.11 -8.11
CA LEU A 130 -1.11 11.39 -8.56
C LEU A 130 -1.34 12.86 -8.87
N SER A 131 -0.31 13.71 -8.82
CA SER A 131 -0.44 15.13 -9.08
C SER A 131 -1.13 15.40 -10.42
N GLY A 132 -2.17 16.24 -10.39
CA GLY A 132 -2.96 16.58 -11.59
C GLY A 132 -3.94 15.51 -12.07
N THR A 133 -4.02 14.33 -11.45
CA THR A 133 -5.02 13.29 -11.79
C THR A 133 -6.39 13.57 -11.16
N GLY A 134 -6.40 14.30 -10.04
CA GLY A 134 -7.60 14.53 -9.24
C GLY A 134 -8.01 13.35 -8.34
N PHE A 135 -7.03 12.53 -7.99
CA PHE A 135 -7.14 11.44 -7.02
C PHE A 135 -6.08 11.59 -5.93
N TYR A 136 -6.31 10.91 -4.82
CA TYR A 136 -5.38 10.77 -3.69
C TYR A 136 -5.27 9.30 -3.30
N TRP A 137 -4.12 8.95 -2.75
CA TRP A 137 -3.93 7.72 -2.01
C TRP A 137 -4.51 7.88 -0.61
N ASP A 138 -5.41 7.00 -0.20
CA ASP A 138 -5.81 6.83 1.20
C ASP A 138 -5.11 5.61 1.77
N ILE A 139 -4.16 5.87 2.67
CA ILE A 139 -3.33 4.83 3.31
C ILE A 139 -3.82 4.48 4.72
N SER A 140 -5.01 4.92 5.12
CA SER A 140 -5.54 4.72 6.48
C SER A 140 -5.62 3.25 6.90
N ASN A 141 -5.72 2.34 5.92
CA ASN A 141 -5.83 0.92 6.15
C ASN A 141 -4.51 0.14 5.95
N LEU A 142 -3.42 0.79 5.54
CA LEU A 142 -2.17 0.10 5.19
C LEU A 142 -1.61 -0.72 6.35
N THR A 143 -1.55 -0.15 7.55
CA THR A 143 -1.06 -0.85 8.76
C THR A 143 -2.13 -1.67 9.47
N VAL A 144 -3.39 -1.56 9.04
CA VAL A 144 -4.55 -2.25 9.64
C VAL A 144 -4.86 -3.55 8.90
N ASN A 145 -4.82 -3.54 7.58
CA ASN A 145 -5.14 -4.69 6.73
C ASN A 145 -4.35 -4.74 5.41
N GLY A 146 -3.32 -3.88 5.25
CA GLY A 146 -2.41 -3.92 4.10
C GLY A 146 -2.99 -3.37 2.80
N THR A 147 -4.14 -2.70 2.86
CA THR A 147 -4.77 -2.07 1.69
C THR A 147 -4.50 -0.58 1.62
N ILE A 148 -4.41 -0.07 0.39
CA ILE A 148 -4.48 1.37 0.09
C ILE A 148 -5.64 1.60 -0.88
N LEU A 149 -6.29 2.75 -0.76
CA LEU A 149 -7.39 3.12 -1.63
C LEU A 149 -6.98 4.29 -2.49
N LEU A 150 -7.54 4.32 -3.68
CA LEU A 150 -7.49 5.45 -4.57
C LEU A 150 -8.84 6.14 -4.54
N VAL A 151 -8.86 7.41 -4.12
CA VAL A 151 -10.10 8.16 -3.93
C VAL A 151 -10.07 9.48 -4.72
N PRO A 152 -11.20 9.91 -5.32
CA PRO A 152 -11.29 11.22 -5.94
C PRO A 152 -11.07 12.35 -4.93
N GLU A 153 -10.64 13.53 -5.39
CA GLU A 153 -10.50 14.68 -4.49
C GLU A 153 -11.82 15.01 -3.77
N PRO A 154 -11.84 15.11 -2.44
CA PRO A 154 -13.05 15.49 -1.68
C PRO A 154 -13.62 16.86 -2.10
N SER A 155 -12.75 17.76 -2.58
CA SER A 155 -13.06 19.12 -3.02
C SER A 155 -14.05 19.18 -4.18
N ARG A 156 -14.08 18.17 -5.07
CA ARG A 156 -14.95 18.14 -6.26
C ARG A 156 -16.42 18.13 -5.86
N PHE A 157 -16.79 17.31 -4.88
CA PHE A 157 -18.17 17.24 -4.38
C PHE A 157 -18.55 18.51 -3.61
N MET A 158 -17.62 19.10 -2.86
CA MET A 158 -17.86 20.36 -2.16
C MET A 158 -18.09 21.51 -3.13
N LEU A 159 -17.29 21.62 -4.20
CA LEU A 159 -17.45 22.64 -5.24
C LEU A 159 -18.74 22.44 -6.02
N LEU A 160 -19.12 21.19 -6.33
CA LEU A 160 -20.40 20.89 -6.96
C LEU A 160 -21.56 21.31 -6.06
N GLY A 161 -21.51 20.97 -4.77
CA GLY A 161 -22.52 21.38 -3.78
C GLY A 161 -22.61 22.90 -3.62
N LEU A 162 -21.47 23.59 -3.58
CA LEU A 162 -21.42 25.05 -3.51
C LEU A 162 -22.00 25.69 -4.77
N SER A 163 -21.68 25.15 -5.95
CA SER A 163 -22.22 25.64 -7.23
C SER A 163 -23.74 25.49 -7.31
N LEU A 164 -24.27 24.37 -6.81
CA LEU A 164 -25.70 24.12 -6.74
C LEU A 164 -26.38 25.08 -5.75
N ALA A 165 -25.77 25.30 -4.58
CA ALA A 165 -26.27 26.27 -3.60
C ALA A 165 -26.36 27.68 -4.19
N MET A 166 -25.32 28.14 -4.93
CA MET A 166 -25.35 29.43 -5.61
C MET A 166 -26.46 29.54 -6.66
N LEU A 167 -26.73 28.48 -7.43
CA LEU A 167 -27.85 28.45 -8.39
C LEU A 167 -29.21 28.55 -7.71
N LEU A 168 -29.39 27.88 -6.55
CA LEU A 168 -30.62 27.95 -5.78
C LEU A 168 -30.86 29.35 -5.19
N PHE A 169 -29.80 30.03 -4.72
CA PHE A 169 -29.90 31.41 -4.26
C PHE A 169 -30.17 32.41 -5.39
N ARG A 170 -29.68 32.13 -6.61
CA ARG A 170 -29.96 32.96 -7.79
C ARG A 170 -31.43 32.91 -8.22
N ARG A 171 -32.13 31.78 -8.04
CA ARG A 171 -33.57 31.66 -8.38
C ARG A 171 -34.51 32.38 -7.40
N ARG A 172 -33.99 32.82 -6.25
CA ARG A 172 -34.76 33.55 -5.21
C ARG A 172 -34.64 35.08 -5.32
N ARG A 173 -33.90 35.58 -6.30
CA ARG A 173 -33.88 36.99 -6.71
C ARG A 173 -34.64 37.15 -8.01
#